data_AF-A0A077WP20-F1
#
_entry.id   AF-A0A077WP20-F1
#
_cell.length_a   1.000
_cell.length_b   1.000
_cell.length_c   1.000
_cell.angle_alpha   90.00
_cell.angle_beta   90.00
_cell.angle_gamma   90.00
#
_symmetry.space_group_name_H-M   'P 1'
#
loop_
_entity.id
_entity.type
_entity.pdbx_description
1 polymer ?
#
loop_
_entity_poly.entity_id
_entity_poly.type
_entity_poly.pdbx_seq_one_letter_code
_entity_poly.pdbx_strand_id
1 'polypeptide(L)'
;MLSAGPAYSLARATFKRAQRGLFGGKHIQFGNNNPFSKKKTRRNWLPNVQSKKLYSATLDRFLDLKVTTSVLRTIDKKGGLDQYLLETRDKNLCSDKALELKSVILKELKKREKVTAESVPKQEATAPSSSSA
;
A
#
# COMPACT_ATOMS: atom_id res chain seq x y z
N MET A 1 16.76 -25.54 10.52
CA MET A 1 16.75 -24.24 11.22
C MET A 1 15.46 -23.53 10.87
N LEU A 2 14.58 -23.29 11.85
CA LEU A 2 13.35 -22.53 11.66
C LEU A 2 13.74 -21.11 11.23
N SER A 3 13.67 -20.83 9.93
CA SER A 3 13.73 -19.45 9.45
C SER A 3 12.53 -18.75 10.09
N ALA A 4 12.80 -17.85 11.02
CA ALA A 4 11.78 -17.01 11.62
C ALA A 4 11.15 -16.21 10.48
N GLY A 5 10.04 -16.72 9.94
CA GLY A 5 9.21 -15.99 9.00
C GLY A 5 8.97 -14.61 9.60
N PRO A 6 9.18 -13.53 8.84
CA PRO A 6 9.09 -12.19 9.38
C PRO A 6 7.73 -12.00 10.05
N ALA A 7 7.71 -11.36 11.23
CA ALA A 7 6.58 -11.27 12.17
C ALA A 7 5.22 -10.85 11.54
N TYR A 8 5.23 -10.31 10.32
CA TYR A 8 4.03 -10.05 9.53
C TYR A 8 3.27 -11.31 9.08
N SER A 9 3.87 -12.51 9.06
CA SER A 9 3.16 -13.74 8.68
C SER A 9 2.15 -14.20 9.75
N LEU A 10 2.48 -14.03 11.04
CA LEU A 10 1.57 -14.34 12.14
C LEU A 10 0.39 -13.36 12.20
N ALA A 11 0.64 -12.06 11.97
CA ALA A 11 -0.40 -11.05 11.91
C ALA A 11 -1.41 -11.28 10.77
N ARG A 12 -0.98 -11.97 9.70
CA ARG A 12 -1.87 -12.38 8.58
C ARG A 12 -2.87 -13.46 9.00
N ALA A 13 -2.47 -14.36 9.89
CA ALA A 13 -3.31 -15.51 10.27
C ALA A 13 -4.45 -15.13 11.23
N THR A 14 -4.21 -14.21 12.16
CA THR A 14 -5.13 -13.93 13.28
C THR A 14 -6.23 -12.92 12.94
N PHE A 15 -5.93 -11.90 12.12
CA PHE A 15 -6.88 -10.83 11.78
C PHE A 15 -7.18 -10.76 10.29
N LYS A 16 -7.94 -11.73 9.78
CA LYS A 16 -8.34 -11.86 8.37
C LYS A 16 -9.01 -10.60 7.78
N ARG A 17 -9.70 -9.81 8.61
CA ARG A 17 -10.31 -8.55 8.18
C ARG A 17 -9.26 -7.53 7.73
N ALA A 18 -8.10 -7.46 8.38
CA ALA A 18 -7.03 -6.54 8.00
C ALA A 18 -6.43 -6.87 6.63
N GLN A 19 -6.41 -8.15 6.24
CA GLN A 19 -5.85 -8.59 4.95
C GLN A 19 -6.66 -8.11 3.74
N ARG A 20 -7.96 -7.81 3.93
CA ARG A 20 -8.87 -7.36 2.87
C ARG A 20 -8.83 -5.86 2.62
N GLY A 21 -8.15 -5.09 3.47
CA GLY A 21 -8.15 -3.62 3.42
C GLY A 21 -6.79 -3.00 3.78
N LEU A 22 -6.77 -1.69 3.96
CA LEU A 22 -5.55 -0.94 4.29
C LEU A 22 -5.50 -0.60 5.78
N PHE A 23 -4.82 -1.45 6.55
CA PHE A 23 -4.73 -1.34 8.01
C PHE A 23 -3.39 -0.80 8.53
N GLY A 24 -2.34 -0.77 7.69
CA GLY A 24 -1.04 -0.18 8.06
C GLY A 24 -0.43 -0.81 9.32
N GLY A 25 -0.58 -2.13 9.47
CA GLY A 25 -0.10 -2.87 10.64
C GLY A 25 -0.95 -2.73 11.91
N LYS A 26 -2.06 -1.98 11.90
CA LYS A 26 -2.98 -1.92 13.04
C LYS A 26 -3.69 -3.25 13.23
N HIS A 27 -3.60 -3.80 14.43
CA HIS A 27 -4.22 -5.06 14.82
C HIS A 27 -5.22 -4.85 15.97
N ILE A 28 -6.11 -5.82 16.20
CA ILE A 28 -6.96 -5.86 17.39
C ILE A 28 -6.08 -6.05 18.61
N GLN A 29 -6.27 -5.24 19.64
CA GLN A 29 -5.67 -5.46 20.95
C GLN A 29 -6.66 -6.16 21.86
N PHE A 30 -6.16 -7.09 22.66
CA PHE A 30 -6.95 -7.82 23.66
C PHE A 30 -6.41 -7.49 25.05
N GLY A 31 -7.30 -7.39 26.03
CA GLY A 31 -6.92 -7.12 27.41
C GLY A 31 -8.12 -7.11 28.33
N ASN A 32 -8.00 -6.39 29.45
CA ASN A 32 -9.01 -6.38 30.49
C ASN A 32 -9.49 -4.96 30.79
N ASN A 33 -10.75 -4.83 31.20
CA ASN A 33 -11.18 -3.68 31.99
C ASN A 33 -10.81 -3.92 33.45
N ASN A 34 -10.20 -2.92 34.10
CA ASN A 34 -9.74 -3.03 35.48
C ASN A 34 -10.54 -2.05 36.36
N PRO A 35 -11.64 -2.51 36.99
CA PRO A 35 -12.39 -1.68 37.93
C PRO A 35 -11.63 -1.55 39.26
N PHE A 36 -12.07 -0.60 40.10
CA PHE A 36 -11.50 -0.38 41.45
C PHE A 36 -11.55 -1.65 42.33
N SER A 37 -12.57 -2.49 42.16
CA SER A 37 -12.72 -3.79 42.83
C SER A 37 -11.74 -4.87 42.36
N LYS A 38 -10.86 -4.57 41.38
CA LYS A 38 -9.87 -5.48 40.76
C LYS A 38 -10.46 -6.73 40.10
N LYS A 39 -11.79 -6.80 39.96
CA LYS A 39 -12.49 -7.86 39.21
C LYS A 39 -12.35 -7.62 37.71
N LYS A 40 -11.29 -8.16 37.12
CA LYS A 40 -10.94 -7.95 35.70
C LYS A 40 -11.96 -8.61 34.76
N THR A 41 -12.46 -7.86 33.78
CA THR A 41 -13.33 -8.41 32.70
C THR A 41 -12.64 -8.30 31.35
N ARG A 42 -12.80 -9.31 30.47
CA ARG A 42 -12.16 -9.32 29.14
C ARG A 42 -12.77 -8.24 28.25
N ARG A 43 -11.93 -7.52 27.50
CA ARG A 43 -12.34 -6.58 26.45
C ARG A 43 -11.38 -6.62 25.25
N ASN A 44 -11.82 -6.04 24.15
CA ASN A 44 -10.99 -5.81 22.96
C ASN A 44 -10.99 -4.32 22.59
N TRP A 45 -9.95 -3.90 21.86
CA TRP A 45 -9.87 -2.57 21.24
C TRP A 45 -9.72 -2.76 19.73
N LEU A 46 -10.71 -2.26 18.99
CA LEU A 46 -10.73 -2.32 17.54
C LEU A 46 -10.08 -1.06 16.94
N PRO A 47 -9.35 -1.18 15.82
CA PRO A 47 -8.92 -0.01 15.08
C PRO A 47 -10.13 0.71 14.47
N ASN A 48 -10.06 2.04 14.34
CA ASN A 48 -11.08 2.84 13.67
C ASN A 48 -10.96 2.64 12.14
N VAL A 49 -11.87 1.84 11.58
CA VAL A 49 -11.90 1.45 10.16
C VAL A 49 -13.09 2.12 9.48
N GLN A 50 -12.85 2.74 8.33
CA GLN A 50 -13.83 3.45 7.52
C GLN A 50 -13.84 2.89 6.09
N SER A 51 -15.01 2.88 5.45
CA SER A 51 -15.12 2.56 4.02
C SER A 51 -15.01 3.85 3.22
N LYS A 52 -13.97 3.99 2.39
CA LYS A 52 -13.71 5.22 1.63
C LYS A 52 -13.35 4.88 0.18
N LYS A 53 -13.78 5.76 -0.73
CA LYS A 53 -13.39 5.75 -2.13
C LYS A 53 -12.10 6.54 -2.26
N LEU A 54 -11.04 5.90 -2.73
CA LEU A 54 -9.73 6.54 -2.94
C LEU A 54 -9.40 6.53 -4.43
N TYR A 55 -9.01 7.67 -4.96
CA TYR A 55 -8.59 7.78 -6.35
C TYR A 55 -7.17 7.25 -6.52
N SER A 56 -6.94 6.48 -7.58
CA SER A 56 -5.63 6.02 -8.02
C SER A 56 -5.32 6.65 -9.37
N ALA A 57 -4.25 7.45 -9.45
CA ALA A 57 -3.83 8.16 -10.66
C ALA A 57 -3.15 7.21 -11.66
N THR A 58 -2.59 6.10 -11.19
CA THR A 58 -1.97 5.09 -12.06
C THR A 58 -3.01 4.22 -12.75
N LEU A 59 -4.16 4.00 -12.10
CA LEU A 59 -5.26 3.16 -12.63
C LEU A 59 -6.44 3.97 -13.16
N ASP A 60 -6.39 5.30 -13.04
CA ASP A 60 -7.42 6.25 -13.46
C ASP A 60 -8.83 5.90 -12.98
N ARG A 61 -8.94 5.35 -11.77
CA ARG A 61 -10.22 4.92 -11.18
C ARG A 61 -10.29 5.08 -9.67
N PHE A 62 -11.51 5.14 -9.16
CA PHE A 62 -11.78 5.09 -7.73
C PHE A 62 -11.79 3.64 -7.21
N LEU A 63 -11.15 3.43 -6.06
CA LEU A 63 -11.10 2.16 -5.36
C LEU A 63 -11.86 2.26 -4.03
N ASP A 64 -12.85 1.39 -3.85
CA ASP A 64 -13.62 1.30 -2.61
C ASP A 64 -12.88 0.38 -1.64
N LEU A 65 -12.26 0.97 -0.61
CA LEU A 65 -11.40 0.25 0.32
C LEU A 65 -11.84 0.47 1.78
N LYS A 66 -11.66 -0.57 2.60
CA LYS A 66 -11.69 -0.43 4.06
C LYS A 66 -10.33 0.04 4.54
N VAL A 67 -10.29 1.25 5.10
CA VAL A 67 -9.06 1.93 5.48
C VAL A 67 -9.14 2.37 6.93
N THR A 68 -8.05 2.23 7.67
CA THR A 68 -7.97 2.80 9.03
C THR A 68 -7.73 4.31 8.97
N THR A 69 -8.25 5.07 9.94
CA THR A 69 -8.05 6.54 9.97
C THR A 69 -6.57 6.94 10.05
N SER A 70 -5.74 6.14 10.71
CA SER A 70 -4.29 6.33 10.72
C SER A 70 -3.69 6.22 9.32
N VAL A 71 -4.18 5.30 8.49
CA VAL A 71 -3.70 5.12 7.11
C VAL A 71 -4.22 6.23 6.21
N LEU A 72 -5.46 6.69 6.37
CA LEU A 72 -5.97 7.86 5.65
C LEU A 72 -5.05 9.07 5.85
N ARG A 73 -4.69 9.37 7.10
CA ARG A 73 -3.74 10.45 7.41
C ARG A 73 -2.38 10.26 6.74
N THR A 74 -1.88 9.03 6.63
CA THR A 74 -0.61 8.77 5.94
C THR A 74 -0.71 8.87 4.42
N ILE A 75 -1.87 8.56 3.85
CA ILE A 75 -2.14 8.74 2.42
C ILE A 75 -2.11 10.23 2.09
N ASP A 76 -2.79 11.05 2.90
CA ASP A 76 -2.81 12.50 2.73
C ASP A 76 -1.40 13.10 2.88
N LYS A 77 -0.65 12.65 3.90
CA LYS A 77 0.75 13.08 4.11
C LYS A 77 1.67 12.78 2.92
N LYS A 78 1.41 11.69 2.20
CA LYS A 78 2.21 11.27 1.04
C LYS A 78 1.68 11.82 -0.28
N GLY A 79 0.54 12.52 -0.26
CA GLY A 79 -0.06 13.11 -1.46
C GLY A 79 -0.81 12.13 -2.35
N GLY A 80 -1.21 10.95 -1.85
CA GLY A 80 -2.07 10.04 -2.60
C GLY A 80 -1.92 8.56 -2.26
N LEU A 81 -2.88 7.76 -2.76
CA LEU A 81 -2.92 6.32 -2.54
C LEU A 81 -1.72 5.61 -3.18
N ASP A 82 -1.42 5.96 -4.43
CA ASP A 82 -0.37 5.31 -5.21
C ASP A 82 1.01 5.59 -4.60
N GLN A 83 1.28 6.84 -4.23
CA GLN A 83 2.51 7.23 -3.55
C GLN A 83 2.67 6.52 -2.20
N TYR A 84 1.57 6.39 -1.45
CA TYR A 84 1.56 5.60 -0.23
C TYR A 84 1.96 4.14 -0.47
N LEU A 85 1.44 3.50 -1.51
CA LEU A 85 1.75 2.10 -1.81
C LEU A 85 3.20 1.91 -2.32
N LEU A 86 3.69 2.84 -3.13
CA LEU A 86 5.04 2.77 -3.72
C LEU A 86 6.13 3.00 -2.67
N GLU A 87 6.03 4.09 -1.89
CA GLU A 87 7.05 4.45 -0.90
C GLU A 87 7.06 3.54 0.34
N THR A 88 5.89 3.01 0.72
CA THR A 88 5.80 2.22 1.95
C THR A 88 6.43 0.85 1.71
N ARG A 89 7.37 0.47 2.59
CA ARG A 89 7.98 -0.86 2.60
C ARG A 89 6.90 -1.93 2.78
N ASP A 90 7.07 -3.06 2.09
CA ASP A 90 6.09 -4.16 2.09
C ASP A 90 5.81 -4.70 3.51
N LYS A 91 6.86 -4.70 4.35
CA LYS A 91 6.78 -5.06 5.77
C LYS A 91 5.80 -4.20 6.57
N ASN A 92 5.58 -2.94 6.18
CA ASN A 92 4.73 -2.00 6.90
C ASN A 92 3.29 -1.98 6.37
N LEU A 93 3.06 -2.48 5.15
CA LEU A 93 1.71 -2.58 4.58
C LEU A 93 0.89 -3.69 5.28
N CYS A 94 1.53 -4.80 5.68
CA CYS A 94 0.97 -5.90 6.48
C CYS A 94 -0.36 -6.49 5.97
N SER A 95 -0.76 -6.21 4.74
CA SER A 95 -2.06 -6.57 4.16
C SER A 95 -1.87 -7.16 2.75
N ASP A 96 -2.50 -8.29 2.48
CA ASP A 96 -2.56 -8.90 1.14
C ASP A 96 -3.09 -7.92 0.11
N LYS A 97 -4.21 -7.26 0.41
CA LYS A 97 -4.83 -6.31 -0.52
C LYS A 97 -3.89 -5.17 -0.90
N ALA A 98 -3.09 -4.70 0.05
CA ALA A 98 -2.12 -3.62 -0.20
C ALA A 98 -0.99 -4.08 -1.14
N LEU A 99 -0.47 -5.30 -0.94
CA LEU A 99 0.57 -5.87 -1.82
C LEU A 99 0.03 -6.16 -3.22
N GLU A 100 -1.21 -6.66 -3.32
CA GLU A 100 -1.90 -6.84 -4.60
C GLU A 100 -1.97 -5.51 -5.36
N LEU A 101 -2.49 -4.46 -4.73
CA LEU A 101 -2.62 -3.14 -5.36
C LEU A 101 -1.26 -2.57 -5.77
N LYS A 102 -0.25 -2.68 -4.90
CA LYS A 102 1.12 -2.27 -5.22
C LYS A 102 1.66 -3.01 -6.45
N SER A 103 1.46 -4.33 -6.53
CA SER A 103 1.91 -5.12 -7.68
C SER A 103 1.20 -4.72 -8.97
N VAL A 104 -0.09 -4.41 -8.91
CA VAL A 104 -0.89 -3.94 -10.06
C VAL A 104 -0.37 -2.58 -10.53
N ILE A 105 -0.14 -1.63 -9.62
CA ILE A 105 0.42 -0.31 -9.92
C ILE A 105 1.80 -0.45 -10.59
N LEU A 106 2.70 -1.24 -10.00
CA LEU A 106 4.05 -1.46 -10.58
C LEU A 106 3.99 -2.08 -11.98
N LYS A 107 3.05 -3.01 -12.22
CA LYS A 107 2.84 -3.58 -13.55
C LYS A 107 2.37 -2.53 -14.53
N GLU A 108 1.45 -1.66 -14.12
CA GLU A 108 0.89 -0.62 -14.98
C GLU A 108 1.93 0.46 -15.32
N LEU A 109 2.74 0.89 -14.34
CA LEU A 109 3.87 1.79 -14.59
C LEU A 109 4.86 1.20 -15.59
N LYS A 110 5.22 -0.09 -15.44
CA LYS A 110 6.10 -0.78 -16.40
C LYS A 110 5.50 -0.86 -17.80
N LYS A 111 4.19 -1.02 -17.94
CA LYS A 111 3.52 -0.99 -19.26
C LYS A 111 3.61 0.40 -19.88
N ARG A 112 3.34 1.45 -19.09
CA ARG A 112 3.43 2.84 -19.55
C ARG A 112 4.85 3.16 -20.04
N GLU A 113 5.87 2.77 -19.28
CA GLU A 113 7.28 2.92 -19.67
C GLU A 113 7.61 2.25 -21.02
N LYS A 114 7.11 1.01 -21.25
CA LYS A 114 7.31 0.30 -22.52
C LYS A 114 6.64 1.01 -23.69
N VAL A 115 5.40 1.45 -23.51
CA VAL A 115 4.66 2.19 -24.54
C VAL A 115 5.41 3.48 -24.90
N THR A 116 5.91 4.21 -23.90
CA THR A 116 6.71 5.43 -24.14
C THR A 116 8.02 5.13 -24.87
N ALA A 117 8.70 4.02 -24.57
CA ALA A 117 9.94 3.63 -25.23
C ALA A 117 9.73 3.23 -26.70
N GLU A 118 8.60 2.60 -27.03
CA GLU A 118 8.27 2.20 -28.41
C GLU A 118 7.80 3.39 -29.27
N SER A 119 7.26 4.44 -28.64
CA SER A 119 6.72 5.63 -29.33
C SER A 119 7.75 6.72 -29.64
N VAL A 120 9.03 6.58 -29.25
CA VAL A 120 10.09 7.51 -29.64
C VAL A 120 10.75 6.99 -30.93
N PRO A 121 10.38 7.48 -32.12
CA PRO A 121 11.09 7.14 -33.33
C PRO A 121 12.55 7.61 -33.22
N LYS A 122 13.46 6.69 -33.53
CA LYS A 122 14.91 6.89 -33.61
C LYS A 122 15.23 7.86 -34.76
N GLN A 123 15.03 9.16 -34.56
CA GLN A 123 15.37 10.20 -35.53
C GLN A 123 16.16 11.33 -34.84
N GLU A 124 17.48 11.22 -34.88
CA GLU A 124 18.43 12.28 -35.28
C GLU A 124 19.86 11.82 -34.95
N ALA A 125 20.45 11.10 -35.90
CA ALA A 125 21.89 11.08 -36.11
C ALA A 125 22.15 11.41 -37.58
N THR A 126 21.59 12.52 -38.05
CA THR A 126 22.07 13.19 -39.26
C THR A 126 23.32 13.96 -38.85
N ALA A 127 24.48 13.34 -39.10
CA ALA A 127 25.76 14.01 -39.04
C ALA A 127 25.68 15.31 -39.87
N PRO A 128 26.20 16.46 -39.39
CA PRO A 128 26.45 17.57 -40.28
C PRO A 128 27.66 17.21 -41.16
N SER A 129 27.38 16.55 -42.27
CA SER A 129 28.20 16.66 -43.46
C SER A 129 27.97 18.05 -44.06
N SER A 130 28.79 19.03 -43.67
CA SER A 130 29.05 20.24 -44.45
C SER A 130 30.46 20.72 -44.08
N SER A 131 31.48 20.45 -44.90
CA SER A 131 31.83 21.19 -46.12
C SER A 131 32.66 22.44 -45.82
N SER A 132 33.86 22.45 -46.38
CA SER A 132 34.63 23.62 -46.86
C SER A 132 35.49 24.41 -45.86
N ALA A 133 36.81 24.15 -45.90
CA ALA A 133 37.86 25.16 -46.09
C ALA A 133 39.13 24.48 -46.63
#